data_AF-A0A7J0G8V1-F1
#
_entry.id   AF-A0A7J0G8V1-F1
#
_cell.length_a   1.000
_cell.length_b   1.000
_cell.length_c   1.000
_cell.angle_alpha   90.00
_cell.angle_beta   90.00
_cell.angle_gamma   90.00
#
_symmetry.space_group_name_H-M   'P 1'
#
loop_
_entity.id
_entity.type
_entity.pdbx_description
1 polymer ?
#
loop_
_entity_poly.entity_id
_entity_poly.type
_entity_poly.pdbx_seq_one_letter_code
_entity_poly.pdbx_strand_id
1 'polypeptide(L)'
;MRDANLAVQLGQVDAVVYLVDAYDKERFAESKKELDALLSDESLGNVPFLILGNKIDIPYAASEDELRYHMGLSGVTTARGR
;
A
#
# COMPACT_ATOMS: atom_id res chain seq x y z
N MET A 1 -27.25 35.51 9.15
CA MET A 1 -25.87 35.63 9.62
C MET A 1 -25.56 34.43 10.51
N ARG A 2 -24.90 33.42 9.93
CA ARG A 2 -24.09 32.32 10.50
C ARG A 2 -24.22 31.10 9.59
N ASP A 3 -23.20 30.96 8.75
CA ASP A 3 -22.96 29.85 7.85
C ASP A 3 -22.71 28.57 8.66
N ALA A 4 -23.50 27.54 8.43
CA ALA A 4 -23.21 26.18 8.90
C ALA A 4 -22.56 25.42 7.74
N ASN A 5 -21.27 25.67 7.53
CA ASN A 5 -20.42 24.75 6.77
C ASN A 5 -20.29 23.46 7.60
N LEU A 6 -21.23 22.53 7.39
CA LEU A 6 -21.08 21.14 7.81
C LEU A 6 -20.20 20.44 6.76
N ALA A 7 -18.91 20.81 6.72
CA ALA A 7 -17.92 19.93 6.16
C ALA A 7 -17.83 18.74 7.13
N VAL A 8 -18.59 17.67 6.83
CA VAL A 8 -18.30 16.36 7.39
C VAL A 8 -16.91 16.02 6.89
N GLN A 9 -15.90 16.30 7.72
CA GLN A 9 -14.56 15.82 7.51
C GLN A 9 -14.65 14.29 7.70
N LEU A 10 -14.81 13.56 6.59
CA LEU A 10 -14.58 12.12 6.58
C LEU A 10 -13.16 11.93 7.10
N GLY A 11 -13.02 11.11 8.15
CA GLY A 11 -11.84 11.05 9.00
C GLY A 11 -10.53 11.06 8.23
N GLN A 12 -9.61 11.92 8.66
CA GLN A 12 -8.24 11.95 8.16
C GLN A 12 -7.66 10.53 8.22
N VAL A 13 -7.09 10.05 7.11
CA VAL A 13 -6.45 8.74 7.07
C VAL A 13 -5.12 8.85 7.83
N ASP A 14 -4.97 8.08 8.91
CA ASP A 14 -3.74 8.08 9.70
C ASP A 14 -2.65 7.16 9.12
N ALA A 15 -3.06 6.09 8.42
CA ALA A 15 -2.18 5.13 7.76
C ALA A 15 -2.96 4.31 6.72
N VAL A 16 -2.25 3.78 5.71
CA VAL A 16 -2.78 2.80 4.76
C VAL A 16 -2.10 1.45 5.00
N VAL A 17 -2.88 0.38 5.10
CA VAL A 17 -2.37 -0.99 5.06
C VAL A 17 -2.77 -1.60 3.72
N TYR A 18 -1.78 -1.92 2.88
CA TYR A 18 -1.98 -2.49 1.55
C TYR A 18 -1.57 -3.97 1.57
N LEU A 19 -2.53 -4.87 1.35
CA LEU A 19 -2.28 -6.30 1.32
C LEU A 19 -2.10 -6.79 -0.11
N VAL A 20 -1.01 -7.49 -0.35
CA VAL A 20 -0.71 -8.16 -1.63
C VAL A 20 -0.88 -9.66 -1.43
N ASP A 21 -1.65 -10.33 -2.28
CA ASP A 21 -1.69 -11.80 -2.29
C ASP A 21 -0.36 -12.33 -2.81
N ALA A 22 0.52 -12.82 -1.93
CA ALA A 22 1.88 -13.24 -2.30
C ALA A 22 1.89 -14.49 -3.20
N TYR A 23 0.81 -15.26 -3.24
CA TYR A 23 0.70 -16.44 -4.08
C TYR A 23 0.30 -16.10 -5.53
N ASP A 24 -0.53 -15.07 -5.72
CA ASP A 24 -1.07 -14.68 -7.03
C ASP A 24 -0.14 -13.73 -7.80
N LYS A 25 1.02 -14.27 -8.20
CA LYS A 25 2.08 -13.51 -8.89
C LYS A 25 1.65 -12.92 -10.24
N GLU A 26 0.66 -13.52 -10.90
CA GLU A 26 0.15 -13.05 -12.20
C GLU A 26 -0.53 -11.68 -12.07
N ARG A 27 -1.09 -11.37 -10.89
CA ARG A 27 -1.76 -10.11 -10.59
C ARG A 27 -0.85 -9.03 -9.99
N PHE A 28 0.45 -9.28 -9.87
CA PHE A 28 1.38 -8.28 -9.32
C PHE A 28 1.43 -6.99 -10.13
N ALA A 29 1.33 -7.07 -11.46
CA ALA A 29 1.30 -5.88 -12.30
C ALA A 29 0.04 -5.02 -12.07
N GLU A 30 -1.10 -5.68 -11.84
CA GLU A 30 -2.37 -5.02 -11.49
C GLU A 30 -2.26 -4.36 -10.11
N SER A 31 -1.82 -5.12 -9.10
CA SER A 31 -1.65 -4.62 -7.74
C SER A 31 -0.67 -3.45 -7.67
N LYS A 32 0.46 -3.50 -8.39
CA LYS A 32 1.42 -2.39 -8.46
C LYS A 32 0.77 -1.14 -9.06
N LYS A 33 -0.06 -1.27 -10.09
CA LYS A 33 -0.75 -0.14 -10.72
C LYS A 33 -1.72 0.54 -9.74
N GLU A 34 -2.41 -0.23 -8.90
CA GLU A 34 -3.28 0.33 -7.86
C GLU A 34 -2.47 1.01 -6.75
N LEU A 35 -1.37 0.40 -6.32
CA LEU A 35 -0.46 0.99 -5.34
C LEU A 35 0.10 2.34 -5.84
N ASP A 36 0.54 2.41 -7.09
CA ASP A 36 1.01 3.67 -7.69
C ASP A 36 -0.08 4.74 -7.68
N ALA A 37 -1.34 4.37 -7.96
CA ALA A 37 -2.45 5.30 -7.96
C ALA A 37 -2.71 5.87 -6.55
N LEU A 38 -2.61 5.03 -5.52
CA LEU A 38 -2.72 5.46 -4.12
C LEU A 38 -1.54 6.35 -3.70
N LEU A 39 -0.31 5.99 -4.08
CA LEU A 39 0.88 6.79 -3.77
C LEU A 39 0.92 8.14 -4.49
N SER A 40 0.21 8.25 -5.62
CA SER A 40 0.06 9.49 -6.38
C SER A 40 -1.07 10.39 -5.87
N ASP A 41 -1.90 9.91 -4.94
CA ASP A 41 -2.99 10.69 -4.36
C ASP A 41 -2.44 11.70 -3.36
N GLU A 42 -2.60 12.99 -3.66
CA GLU A 42 -2.13 14.09 -2.81
C GLU A 42 -2.73 14.06 -1.40
N SER A 43 -3.95 13.52 -1.24
CA SER A 43 -4.59 13.37 0.07
C SER A 43 -3.88 12.36 0.97
N LEU A 44 -3.08 11.45 0.37
CA LEU A 44 -2.30 10.42 1.05
C LEU A 44 -0.79 10.74 1.12
N GLY A 45 -0.33 11.87 0.59
CA GLY A 45 1.09 12.16 0.43
C GLY A 45 1.93 12.17 1.72
N ASN A 46 1.29 12.40 2.88
CA ASN A 46 1.94 12.32 4.20
C ASN A 46 1.48 11.11 5.04
N VAL A 47 0.63 10.25 4.47
CA VAL A 47 0.08 9.09 5.14
C VAL A 47 1.06 7.93 4.99
N PRO A 48 1.51 7.28 6.07
CA PRO A 48 2.40 6.13 5.99
C PRO A 48 1.67 4.91 5.38
N PHE A 49 2.40 4.17 4.54
CA PHE A 49 1.92 2.92 3.95
C PHE A 49 2.66 1.73 4.57
N LEU A 50 1.89 0.74 5.03
CA LEU A 50 2.38 -0.58 5.40
C LEU A 50 1.96 -1.58 4.33
N ILE A 51 2.93 -2.19 3.65
CA ILE A 51 2.69 -3.20 2.61
C ILE A 51 2.93 -4.59 3.20
N LEU A 52 1.93 -5.48 3.13
CA LEU A 52 2.01 -6.83 3.68
C LEU A 52 1.75 -7.88 2.60
N GLY A 53 2.63 -8.89 2.53
CA GLY A 53 2.37 -10.11 1.78
C GLY A 53 1.40 -11.02 2.54
N ASN A 54 0.28 -11.36 1.93
CA ASN A 54 -0.71 -12.31 2.42
C ASN A 54 -0.52 -13.70 1.79
N LYS A 55 -1.06 -14.77 2.41
CA LYS A 55 -0.95 -16.17 1.95
C LYS A 55 0.48 -16.72 1.87
N ILE A 56 1.37 -16.23 2.73
CA ILE A 56 2.78 -16.64 2.80
C ILE A 56 2.98 -18.10 3.26
N ASP A 57 1.93 -18.72 3.78
CA ASP A 57 1.88 -20.13 4.16
C ASP A 57 1.85 -21.09 2.95
N ILE A 58 1.47 -20.60 1.78
CA ILE A 58 1.35 -21.41 0.57
C ILE A 58 2.73 -21.61 -0.08
N PRO A 59 3.10 -22.86 -0.46
CA PRO A 59 4.32 -23.10 -1.22
C PRO A 59 4.39 -22.22 -2.47
N TYR A 60 5.58 -21.72 -2.78
CA TYR A 60 5.85 -20.82 -3.91
C TYR A 60 5.27 -19.41 -3.80
N ALA A 61 4.64 -19.04 -2.67
CA ALA A 61 4.34 -17.65 -2.38
C ALA A 61 5.60 -16.77 -2.49
N ALA A 62 5.42 -15.53 -2.94
CA ALA A 62 6.49 -14.57 -3.11
C ALA A 62 7.16 -14.25 -1.77
N SER A 63 8.49 -14.24 -1.80
CA SER A 63 9.32 -13.70 -0.75
C SER A 63 9.12 -12.18 -0.60
N GLU A 64 9.58 -11.63 0.52
CA GLU A 64 9.57 -10.18 0.74
C GLU A 64 10.35 -9.42 -0.35
N ASP A 65 11.50 -9.96 -0.77
CA ASP A 65 12.32 -9.33 -1.81
C ASP A 65 11.63 -9.37 -3.18
N GLU A 66 10.94 -10.46 -3.53
CA GLU A 66 10.11 -10.51 -4.74
C GLU A 66 8.98 -9.48 -4.68
N LEU A 67 8.24 -9.41 -3.56
CA LEU A 67 7.18 -8.41 -3.39
C LEU A 67 7.73 -6.98 -3.50
N ARG A 68 8.87 -6.69 -2.85
CA ARG A 68 9.51 -5.37 -2.90
C ARG A 68 9.92 -5.00 -4.32
N TYR A 69 10.49 -5.94 -5.06
CA TYR A 69 10.87 -5.75 -6.46
C TYR A 69 9.64 -5.48 -7.33
N HIS A 70 8.62 -6.33 -7.26
CA HIS A 70 7.43 -6.22 -8.11
C HIS A 70 6.56 -5.01 -7.79
N MET A 71 6.52 -4.57 -6.53
CA MET A 71 5.81 -3.35 -6.12
C MET A 71 6.61 -2.06 -6.39
N GLY A 72 7.84 -2.16 -6.92
CA GLY A 72 8.68 -0.99 -7.21
C GLY A 72 9.20 -0.28 -5.95
N LEU A 73 9.32 -1.00 -4.83
CA LEU A 73 9.65 -0.44 -3.52
C LEU A 73 11.14 -0.59 -3.15
N SER A 74 11.95 -1.03 -4.10
CA SER A 74 13.41 -1.19 -3.93
C SER A 74 14.08 0.15 -3.63
N GLY A 75 14.70 0.27 -2.46
CA GLY A 75 15.44 1.48 -2.05
C GLY A 75 14.57 2.64 -1.56
N VAL A 76 13.25 2.48 -1.50
CA VAL A 76 12.31 3.52 -1.02
C VAL A 76 11.56 3.12 0.26
N THR A 77 11.89 1.96 0.83
CA THR A 77 11.29 1.48 2.07
C THR A 77 12.15 1.85 3.28
N THR A 78 11.49 2.18 4.39
CA THR A 78 12.14 2.41 5.70
C THR A 78 12.37 1.11 6.48
N ALA A 79 11.87 -0.01 5.97
CA ALA A 79 11.95 -1.32 6.61
C ALA A 79 13.40 -1.84 6.61
N ARG A 80 14.07 -1.74 7.76
CA ARG A 80 15.20 -2.59 8.11
C ARG A 80 14.65 -3.89 8.68
N GLY A 81 14.27 -4.83 7.80
CA GLY A 81 14.07 -6.22 8.20
C GLY A 81 15.36 -6.72 8.85
N ARG A 82 15.29 -7.10 10.12
CA ARG A 82 16.39 -7.75 10.85
C ARG A 82 16.37 -9.24 10.60
#